data_AF-A0A7L1S8G4-F1
#
_entry.id   AF-A0A7L1S8G4-F1
#
_cell.length_a   1.000
_cell.length_b   1.000
_cell.length_c   1.000
_cell.angle_alpha   90.00
_cell.angle_beta   90.00
_cell.angle_gamma   90.00
#
_symmetry.space_group_name_H-M   'P 1'
#
loop_
_entity.id
_entity.type
_entity.pdbx_description
1 polymer ?
#
loop_
_entity_poly.entity_id
_entity_poly.type
_entity_poly.pdbx_seq_one_letter_code
_entity_poly.pdbx_strand_id
1 'polypeptide(L)'
;ELPPSEFMQVADSTWLVLSVVSNGREPPGCQATGVTKIARSVIAPLAEHHVSVLMLSTYQTDFILVRERDLPVVIHTLAGEFDIYKEESGECVPVTSDDVSNGFLKPKPSASPMLHPVQSPQTRFCVLTVAPDTLPAIATMLIDVLFYSHSPPWDAAAGSQDLDSITFFSFSLIEGYISIVMDAETQKRFPSDLLLTSSTGELWRMVRIGGQPLGFDECGIVAQIAEPLAAADISAYYISTFNFDHALVPEEGIAEVIQLLQQRQESGR
;
A
#
# COMPACT_ATOMS: atom_id res chain seq x y z
N GLU A 1 17.36 -10.65 14.96
CA GLU A 1 16.29 -9.91 15.66
C GLU A 1 16.75 -8.48 15.87
N LEU A 2 15.84 -7.50 15.76
CA LEU A 2 16.15 -6.09 15.99
C LEU A 2 16.09 -5.81 17.51
N PRO A 3 17.14 -5.22 18.12
CA PRO A 3 17.14 -4.99 19.57
C PRO A 3 16.13 -3.90 19.96
N PRO A 4 15.42 -4.06 21.10
CA PRO A 4 14.51 -3.02 21.58
C PRO A 4 15.26 -1.75 21.94
N SER A 5 14.67 -0.59 21.60
CA SER A 5 15.20 0.72 21.95
C SER A 5 14.04 1.72 22.07
N GLU A 6 14.29 2.87 22.69
CA GLU A 6 13.31 3.97 22.79
C GLU A 6 12.89 4.55 21.42
N PHE A 7 13.70 4.31 20.39
CA PHE A 7 13.44 4.76 19.02
C PHE A 7 12.62 3.76 18.20
N MET A 8 12.34 2.57 18.75
CA MET A 8 11.62 1.51 18.06
C MET A 8 10.21 1.35 18.61
N GLN A 9 9.22 1.55 17.75
CA GLN A 9 7.82 1.24 18.01
C GLN A 9 7.44 -0.03 17.26
N VAL A 10 6.69 -0.91 17.92
CA VAL A 10 6.27 -2.20 17.37
C VAL A 10 4.76 -2.27 17.49
N ALA A 11 4.08 -2.63 16.40
CA ALA A 11 2.65 -2.88 16.43
C ALA A 11 2.35 -4.16 17.23
N ASP A 12 1.25 -4.18 17.99
CA ASP A 12 0.96 -5.27 18.93
C ASP A 12 0.63 -6.63 18.28
N SER A 13 0.23 -6.61 17.01
CA SER A 13 -0.27 -7.80 16.30
C SER A 13 0.78 -8.38 15.35
N THR A 14 0.78 -9.70 15.21
CA THR A 14 1.40 -10.39 14.07
C THR A 14 0.50 -10.24 12.84
N TRP A 15 1.11 -9.93 11.71
CA TRP A 15 0.41 -9.73 10.44
C TRP A 15 0.76 -10.84 9.46
N LEU A 16 -0.26 -11.41 8.84
CA LEU A 16 -0.18 -12.38 7.76
C LEU A 16 -0.29 -11.67 6.42
N VAL A 17 0.41 -12.19 5.42
CA VAL A 17 0.44 -11.63 4.07
C VAL A 17 -0.53 -12.39 3.18
N LEU A 18 -1.37 -11.66 2.46
CA LEU A 18 -2.21 -12.15 1.38
C LEU A 18 -1.71 -11.57 0.06
N SER A 19 -1.76 -12.37 -1.00
CA SER A 19 -1.47 -11.95 -2.37
C SER A 19 -2.55 -12.50 -3.29
N VAL A 20 -3.00 -11.69 -4.24
CA VAL A 20 -4.09 -12.04 -5.17
C VAL A 20 -3.51 -12.28 -6.55
N VAL A 21 -3.61 -13.52 -7.03
CA VAL A 21 -3.19 -13.89 -8.39
C VAL A 21 -4.41 -13.86 -9.31
N SER A 22 -4.50 -12.85 -10.17
CA SER A 22 -5.58 -12.74 -11.15
C SER A 22 -5.28 -13.57 -12.41
N ASN A 23 -6.04 -14.64 -12.64
CA ASN A 23 -5.90 -15.53 -13.82
C ASN A 23 -6.44 -14.96 -15.16
N GLY A 24 -6.39 -13.63 -15.35
CA GLY A 24 -6.62 -13.02 -16.67
C GLY A 24 -8.08 -12.98 -17.18
N ARG A 25 -9.09 -13.18 -16.32
CA ARG A 25 -10.49 -12.82 -16.65
C ARG A 25 -10.78 -11.40 -16.21
N GLU A 26 -10.17 -10.43 -16.89
CA GLU A 26 -10.53 -9.03 -16.69
C GLU A 26 -11.91 -8.77 -17.32
N PRO A 27 -12.86 -8.15 -16.59
CA PRO A 27 -14.08 -7.66 -17.22
C PRO A 27 -13.70 -6.67 -18.34
N PRO A 28 -14.37 -6.72 -19.50
CA PRO A 28 -14.03 -5.84 -20.62
C PRO A 28 -14.19 -4.37 -20.19
N GLY A 29 -13.08 -3.63 -20.14
CA GLY A 29 -13.06 -2.19 -19.88
C GLY A 29 -12.36 -1.70 -18.62
N CYS A 30 -11.78 -2.58 -17.78
CA CYS A 30 -10.96 -2.17 -16.62
C CYS A 30 -9.47 -2.34 -16.96
N GLN A 31 -8.75 -1.24 -17.15
CA GLN A 31 -7.29 -1.25 -17.45
C GLN A 31 -6.44 -0.88 -16.23
N ALA A 32 -7.06 -0.41 -15.14
CA ALA A 32 -6.34 0.00 -13.94
C ALA A 32 -5.51 -1.15 -13.34
N THR A 33 -4.32 -0.83 -12.85
CA THR A 33 -3.37 -1.74 -12.19
C THR A 33 -3.22 -1.42 -10.70
N GLY A 34 -2.56 -2.32 -9.97
CA GLY A 34 -2.30 -2.17 -8.54
C GLY A 34 -3.51 -2.47 -7.65
N VAL A 35 -3.57 -1.80 -6.50
CA VAL A 35 -4.65 -1.98 -5.49
C VAL A 35 -6.05 -1.74 -6.06
N THR A 36 -6.16 -0.92 -7.11
CA THR A 36 -7.42 -0.61 -7.78
C THR A 36 -8.10 -1.87 -8.32
N LYS A 37 -7.33 -2.86 -8.80
CA LYS A 37 -7.88 -4.13 -9.33
C LYS A 37 -8.62 -4.95 -8.28
N ILE A 38 -8.14 -4.90 -7.04
CA ILE A 38 -8.64 -5.70 -5.91
C ILE A 38 -9.55 -4.89 -4.98
N ALA A 39 -9.84 -3.63 -5.33
CA ALA A 39 -10.62 -2.72 -4.50
C ALA A 39 -12.02 -3.28 -4.17
N ARG A 40 -12.74 -3.80 -5.19
CA ARG A 40 -14.11 -4.30 -5.03
C ARG A 40 -14.18 -5.73 -4.51
N SER A 41 -13.25 -6.59 -4.90
CA SER A 41 -13.30 -8.02 -4.58
C SER A 41 -12.60 -8.37 -3.27
N VAL A 42 -11.68 -7.54 -2.79
CA VAL A 42 -10.92 -7.83 -1.56
C VAL A 42 -10.98 -6.68 -0.56
N ILE A 43 -10.58 -5.47 -0.95
CA ILE A 43 -10.46 -4.36 0.01
C ILE A 43 -11.80 -3.96 0.61
N ALA A 44 -12.84 -3.78 -0.21
CA ALA A 44 -14.18 -3.40 0.24
C ALA A 44 -14.83 -4.49 1.13
N PRO A 45 -14.88 -5.77 0.73
CA PRO A 45 -15.44 -6.83 1.58
C PRO A 45 -14.73 -6.95 2.93
N LEU A 46 -13.40 -6.84 2.98
CA LEU A 46 -12.65 -6.87 4.24
C LEU A 46 -13.00 -5.68 5.14
N ALA A 47 -13.15 -4.48 4.56
CA ALA A 47 -13.56 -3.30 5.31
C ALA A 47 -15.00 -3.44 5.87
N GLU A 48 -15.94 -3.95 5.08
CA GLU A 48 -17.33 -4.21 5.49
C GLU A 48 -17.43 -5.23 6.64
N HIS A 49 -16.50 -6.19 6.68
CA HIS A 49 -16.40 -7.19 7.75
C HIS A 49 -15.48 -6.76 8.91
N HIS A 50 -15.11 -5.47 8.98
CA HIS A 50 -14.27 -4.90 10.03
C HIS A 50 -12.90 -5.55 10.19
N VAL A 51 -12.30 -5.97 9.06
CA VAL A 51 -10.91 -6.43 9.01
C VAL A 51 -10.01 -5.24 8.70
N SER A 52 -9.12 -4.91 9.63
CA SER A 52 -8.08 -3.90 9.41
C SER A 52 -6.99 -4.47 8.52
N VAL A 53 -6.55 -3.68 7.54
CA VAL A 53 -5.53 -4.09 6.57
C VAL A 53 -4.39 -3.07 6.52
N LEU A 54 -3.18 -3.54 6.24
CA LEU A 54 -2.06 -2.70 5.81
C LEU A 54 -1.70 -3.09 4.37
N MET A 55 -1.42 -2.11 3.53
CA MET A 55 -1.04 -2.36 2.14
C MET A 55 0.45 -2.22 1.94
N LEU A 56 1.03 -3.12 1.16
CA LEU A 56 2.39 -3.01 0.66
C LEU A 56 2.42 -3.34 -0.83
N SER A 57 2.15 -2.32 -1.63
CA SER A 57 2.41 -2.37 -3.06
C SER A 57 3.92 -2.35 -3.35
N THR A 58 4.34 -3.28 -4.20
CA THR A 58 5.69 -3.41 -4.73
C THR A 58 5.67 -3.28 -6.24
N TYR A 59 6.85 -3.26 -6.87
CA TYR A 59 6.96 -3.37 -8.32
C TYR A 59 6.32 -4.66 -8.86
N GLN A 60 6.39 -5.77 -8.11
CA GLN A 60 5.95 -7.08 -8.56
C GLN A 60 4.46 -7.33 -8.31
N THR A 61 3.97 -7.00 -7.12
CA THR A 61 2.59 -7.29 -6.70
C THR A 61 2.13 -6.38 -5.55
N ASP A 62 0.84 -6.45 -5.22
CA ASP A 62 0.23 -5.81 -4.07
C ASP A 62 0.02 -6.81 -2.94
N PHE A 63 0.74 -6.63 -1.83
CA PHE A 63 0.53 -7.40 -0.62
C PHE A 63 -0.50 -6.75 0.28
N ILE A 64 -1.43 -7.55 0.79
CA ILE A 64 -2.41 -7.13 1.80
C ILE A 64 -2.05 -7.82 3.10
N LEU A 65 -1.74 -7.05 4.13
CA LEU A 65 -1.43 -7.58 5.43
C LEU A 65 -2.69 -7.53 6.30
N VAL A 66 -3.03 -8.66 6.92
CA VAL A 66 -4.15 -8.81 7.86
C VAL A 66 -3.63 -9.33 9.19
N ARG A 67 -4.28 -8.99 10.30
CA ARG A 67 -3.87 -9.54 11.60
C ARG A 67 -4.14 -11.04 11.64
N GLU A 68 -3.24 -11.81 12.24
CA GLU A 68 -3.40 -13.26 12.37
C GLU A 68 -4.75 -13.66 13.00
N ARG A 69 -5.19 -12.90 14.01
CA ARG A 69 -6.47 -13.10 14.69
C ARG A 69 -7.70 -12.92 13.79
N ASP A 70 -7.58 -12.17 12.69
CA ASP A 70 -8.66 -11.88 11.76
C ASP A 70 -8.70 -12.87 10.58
N LEU A 71 -7.71 -13.77 10.47
CA LEU A 71 -7.63 -14.76 9.39
C LEU A 71 -8.94 -15.56 9.21
N PRO A 72 -9.64 -15.99 10.28
CA PRO A 72 -10.94 -16.63 10.13
C PRO A 72 -11.98 -15.83 9.36
N VAL A 73 -12.07 -14.54 9.67
CA VAL A 73 -13.01 -13.62 9.02
C VAL A 73 -12.59 -13.41 7.58
N VAL A 74 -11.30 -13.23 7.33
CA VAL A 74 -10.73 -13.10 5.97
C VAL A 74 -11.10 -14.29 5.09
N ILE A 75 -10.87 -15.52 5.57
CA ILE A 75 -11.19 -16.74 4.80
C ILE A 75 -12.69 -16.79 4.50
N HIS A 76 -13.53 -16.56 5.52
CA HIS A 76 -14.97 -16.59 5.35
C HIS A 76 -15.47 -15.52 4.35
N THR A 77 -14.96 -14.30 4.45
CA THR A 77 -15.33 -13.17 3.59
C THR A 77 -14.93 -13.40 2.13
N LEU A 78 -13.73 -13.97 1.89
CA LEU A 78 -13.18 -14.10 0.54
C LEU A 78 -13.50 -15.44 -0.14
N ALA A 79 -13.85 -16.49 0.61
CA ALA A 79 -14.12 -17.83 0.05
C ALA A 79 -15.31 -17.88 -0.93
N GLY A 80 -16.19 -16.86 -0.91
CA GLY A 80 -17.29 -16.76 -1.87
C GLY A 80 -16.85 -16.39 -3.29
N GLU A 81 -15.73 -15.68 -3.43
CA GLU A 81 -15.22 -15.20 -4.72
C GLU A 81 -13.85 -15.81 -5.11
N PHE A 82 -13.10 -16.33 -4.15
CA PHE A 82 -11.74 -16.80 -4.33
C PHE A 82 -11.55 -18.25 -3.87
N ASP A 83 -10.79 -19.02 -4.66
CA ASP A 83 -10.17 -20.24 -4.17
C ASP A 83 -8.95 -19.85 -3.32
N ILE A 84 -9.01 -20.14 -2.03
CA ILE A 84 -7.98 -19.71 -1.07
C ILE A 84 -6.94 -20.82 -0.91
N TYR A 85 -5.67 -20.45 -1.05
CA TYR A 85 -4.52 -21.32 -0.85
C TYR A 85 -3.62 -20.75 0.23
N LYS A 86 -3.00 -21.65 0.99
CA LYS A 86 -1.97 -21.34 1.98
C LYS A 86 -0.66 -21.98 1.52
N GLU A 87 0.41 -21.21 1.56
CA GLU A 87 1.74 -21.75 1.30
C GLU A 87 2.27 -22.45 2.56
N GLU A 88 2.53 -23.75 2.46
CA GLU A 88 3.15 -24.55 3.50
C GLU A 88 4.38 -25.25 2.92
N SER A 89 5.56 -24.93 3.43
CA SER A 89 6.83 -25.51 2.97
C SER A 89 7.09 -25.36 1.45
N GLY A 90 6.57 -24.31 0.82
CA GLY A 90 6.71 -24.04 -0.61
C GLY A 90 5.65 -24.70 -1.50
N GLU A 91 4.68 -25.42 -0.91
CA GLU A 91 3.52 -25.97 -1.64
C GLU A 91 2.25 -25.17 -1.34
N CYS A 92 1.42 -24.96 -2.36
CA CYS A 92 0.12 -24.32 -2.22
C CYS A 92 -0.96 -25.34 -1.81
N VAL A 93 -1.39 -25.29 -0.55
CA VAL A 93 -2.42 -26.17 -0.01
C VAL A 93 -3.77 -25.44 0.00
N PRO A 94 -4.86 -26.01 -0.54
CA PRO A 94 -6.17 -25.38 -0.52
C PRO A 94 -6.72 -25.29 0.92
N VAL A 95 -7.34 -24.16 1.24
CA VAL A 95 -7.97 -23.89 2.55
C VAL A 95 -9.47 -24.14 2.44
N THR A 96 -10.04 -24.94 3.34
CA THR A 96 -11.50 -25.18 3.36
C THR A 96 -12.19 -24.31 4.40
N SER A 97 -13.40 -23.81 4.08
CA SER A 97 -14.17 -22.94 4.98
C SER A 97 -14.62 -23.65 6.27
N ASP A 98 -14.69 -24.98 6.29
CA ASP A 98 -15.16 -25.76 7.44
C ASP A 98 -14.14 -25.78 8.60
N ASP A 99 -12.85 -25.58 8.30
CA ASP A 99 -11.76 -25.57 9.28
C ASP A 99 -11.82 -24.35 10.23
N VAL A 100 -12.69 -23.37 9.96
CA VAL A 100 -12.61 -22.02 10.54
C VAL A 100 -13.79 -21.67 11.48
N SER A 101 -14.66 -22.64 11.76
CA SER A 101 -15.97 -22.41 12.40
C SER A 101 -15.95 -21.92 13.87
N ASN A 102 -14.79 -21.87 14.55
CA ASN A 102 -14.73 -21.68 16.01
C ASN A 102 -14.22 -20.30 16.50
N GLY A 103 -14.02 -19.33 15.61
CA GLY A 103 -13.34 -18.07 15.94
C GLY A 103 -14.13 -16.77 15.82
N PHE A 104 -15.43 -16.80 15.48
CA PHE A 104 -16.22 -15.58 15.27
C PHE A 104 -16.41 -14.79 16.57
N LEU A 105 -15.44 -13.94 16.91
CA LEU A 105 -15.64 -12.86 17.85
C LEU A 105 -16.61 -11.88 17.19
N LYS A 106 -17.70 -11.54 17.92
CA LYS A 106 -18.65 -10.51 17.46
C LYS A 106 -17.87 -9.26 17.03
N PRO A 107 -18.18 -8.66 15.87
CA PRO A 107 -17.52 -7.44 15.44
C PRO A 107 -17.64 -6.41 16.56
N LYS A 108 -16.48 -5.95 17.04
CA LYS A 108 -16.43 -4.78 17.92
C LYS A 108 -17.02 -3.63 17.09
N PRO A 109 -17.98 -2.85 17.59
CA PRO A 109 -18.50 -1.71 16.84
C PRO A 109 -17.32 -0.78 16.56
N SER A 110 -16.86 -0.76 15.31
CA SER A 110 -15.87 0.23 14.88
C SER A 110 -16.56 1.58 14.89
N ALA A 111 -15.81 2.63 15.21
CA ALA A 111 -16.26 3.98 14.94
C ALA A 111 -16.71 4.07 13.47
N SER A 112 -17.70 4.92 13.18
CA SER A 112 -18.07 5.25 11.81
C SER A 112 -16.81 5.59 11.01
N PRO A 113 -16.65 5.11 9.77
CA PRO A 113 -15.45 5.33 8.98
C PRO A 113 -15.14 6.83 8.92
N MET A 114 -13.99 7.22 9.49
CA MET A 114 -13.60 8.63 9.51
C MET A 114 -12.99 8.95 8.16
N LEU A 115 -13.51 10.00 7.50
CA LEU A 115 -12.88 10.47 6.27
C LEU A 115 -11.57 11.17 6.63
N HIS A 116 -10.47 10.58 6.18
CA HIS A 116 -9.13 11.11 6.44
C HIS A 116 -8.79 12.23 5.47
N PRO A 117 -8.15 13.33 5.94
CA PRO A 117 -7.65 14.36 5.05
C PRO A 117 -6.57 13.78 4.14
N VAL A 118 -6.49 14.30 2.93
CA VAL A 118 -5.51 13.90 1.92
C VAL A 118 -4.61 15.07 1.55
N GLN A 119 -3.35 14.79 1.26
CA GLN A 119 -2.35 15.77 0.85
C GLN A 119 -1.61 15.25 -0.37
N SER A 120 -1.35 16.08 -1.38
CA SER A 120 -0.60 15.66 -2.56
C SER A 120 0.67 16.50 -2.74
N PRO A 121 1.84 16.00 -2.32
CA PRO A 121 3.10 16.70 -2.57
C PRO A 121 3.43 16.75 -4.08
N GLN A 122 4.20 17.74 -4.52
CA GLN A 122 4.59 17.87 -5.93
C GLN A 122 5.69 16.88 -6.35
N THR A 123 6.32 16.19 -5.40
CA THR A 123 7.33 15.16 -5.65
C THR A 123 6.81 14.11 -6.64
N ARG A 124 7.64 13.83 -7.66
CA ARG A 124 7.40 12.79 -8.66
C ARG A 124 8.20 11.55 -8.27
N PHE A 125 7.55 10.41 -8.27
CA PHE A 125 8.10 9.13 -7.83
C PHE A 125 8.25 8.16 -8.99
N CYS A 126 9.24 7.28 -8.85
CA CYS A 126 9.47 6.15 -9.74
C CYS A 126 9.26 4.86 -8.94
N VAL A 127 8.61 3.87 -9.55
CA VAL A 127 8.54 2.50 -9.02
C VAL A 127 9.48 1.64 -9.86
N LEU A 128 10.46 1.03 -9.18
CA LEU A 128 11.65 0.45 -9.78
C LEU A 128 11.92 -0.95 -9.24
N THR A 129 12.59 -1.77 -10.03
CA THR A 129 13.18 -3.05 -9.62
C THR A 129 14.66 -3.09 -9.97
N VAL A 130 15.40 -3.94 -9.25
CA VAL A 130 16.83 -4.16 -9.46
C VAL A 130 17.08 -5.66 -9.47
N ALA A 131 17.95 -6.13 -10.36
CA ALA A 131 18.34 -7.53 -10.36
C ALA A 131 19.15 -7.82 -9.08
N PRO A 132 18.89 -8.92 -8.34
CA PRO A 132 19.55 -9.16 -7.05
C PRO A 132 21.08 -9.24 -7.13
N ASP A 133 21.62 -9.69 -8.26
CA ASP A 133 23.04 -9.76 -8.56
C ASP A 133 23.69 -8.39 -8.80
N THR A 134 22.91 -7.38 -9.19
CA THR A 134 23.39 -6.00 -9.40
C THR A 134 23.19 -5.10 -8.18
N LEU A 135 22.44 -5.54 -7.15
CA LEU A 135 22.26 -4.79 -5.90
C LEU A 135 23.59 -4.32 -5.25
N PRO A 136 24.68 -5.13 -5.18
CA PRO A 136 25.95 -4.67 -4.63
C PRO A 136 26.53 -3.45 -5.35
N ALA A 137 26.25 -3.27 -6.64
CA ALA A 137 26.75 -2.15 -7.42
C ALA A 137 26.11 -0.81 -7.04
N ILE A 138 24.91 -0.83 -6.44
CA ILE A 138 24.19 0.36 -5.98
C ILE A 138 24.15 0.51 -4.45
N ALA A 139 24.75 -0.43 -3.71
CA ALA A 139 24.62 -0.53 -2.26
C ALA A 139 25.10 0.71 -1.50
N THR A 140 26.25 1.27 -1.88
CA THR A 140 26.79 2.47 -1.23
C THR A 140 25.88 3.68 -1.38
N MET A 141 25.21 3.80 -2.52
CA MET A 141 24.30 4.89 -2.84
C MET A 141 22.96 4.70 -2.14
N LEU A 142 22.48 3.46 -2.06
CA LEU A 142 21.32 3.10 -1.27
C LEU A 142 21.55 3.43 0.22
N ILE A 143 22.72 3.09 0.76
CA ILE A 143 23.11 3.42 2.14
C ILE A 143 23.13 4.95 2.34
N ASP A 144 23.75 5.68 1.42
CA ASP A 144 23.84 7.15 1.50
C ASP A 144 22.46 7.82 1.45
N VAL A 145 21.55 7.31 0.61
CA VAL A 145 20.17 7.80 0.52
C VAL A 145 19.37 7.48 1.79
N LEU A 146 19.43 6.24 2.27
CA LEU A 146 18.61 5.79 3.41
C LEU A 146 19.09 6.33 4.77
N PHE A 147 20.41 6.51 4.96
CA PHE A 147 20.98 6.73 6.29
C PHE A 147 21.72 8.07 6.45
N TYR A 148 22.15 8.70 5.35
CA TYR A 148 23.02 9.89 5.41
C TYR A 148 22.43 11.14 4.72
N SER A 149 21.42 10.97 3.86
CA SER A 149 20.76 12.10 3.19
C SER A 149 19.83 12.85 4.14
N HIS A 150 19.89 14.18 4.09
CA HIS A 150 19.06 15.02 4.95
C HIS A 150 17.59 14.95 4.54
N SER A 151 16.71 14.68 5.52
CA SER A 151 15.27 14.88 5.36
C SER A 151 14.91 16.32 5.78
N PRO A 152 14.02 17.03 5.07
CA PRO A 152 13.47 18.29 5.55
C PRO A 152 12.87 18.10 6.94
N PRO A 153 12.96 19.11 7.83
CA PRO A 153 12.31 19.06 9.13
C PRO A 153 10.82 18.79 8.96
N TRP A 154 10.28 17.85 9.74
CA TRP A 154 8.85 17.63 9.83
C TRP A 154 8.18 18.79 10.56
N ASP A 155 7.68 19.78 9.82
CA ASP A 155 6.95 20.91 10.42
C ASP A 155 5.49 20.51 10.71
N ALA A 156 5.27 19.94 11.91
CA ALA A 156 3.92 19.70 12.44
C ALA A 156 3.09 20.99 12.63
N ALA A 157 3.74 22.17 12.58
CA ALA A 157 3.12 23.49 12.74
C ALA A 157 2.71 24.14 11.41
N ALA A 158 3.19 23.64 10.26
CA ALA A 158 2.77 24.14 8.95
C ALA A 158 1.40 23.55 8.62
N GLY A 159 0.35 24.35 8.80
CA GLY A 159 -1.01 24.01 8.40
C GLY A 159 -1.08 23.60 6.93
N SER A 160 -1.15 22.29 6.70
CA SER A 160 -2.07 21.59 5.81
C SER A 160 -2.32 22.06 4.38
N GLN A 161 -1.56 22.95 3.73
CA GLN A 161 -1.95 23.37 2.36
C GLN A 161 -0.91 23.23 1.24
N ASP A 162 0.40 23.29 1.46
CA ASP A 162 1.37 23.08 0.35
C ASP A 162 2.63 22.36 0.83
N LEU A 163 2.64 21.02 0.75
CA LEU A 163 3.88 20.25 0.76
C LEU A 163 4.49 20.34 -0.64
N ASP A 164 5.38 21.31 -0.87
CA ASP A 164 6.11 21.40 -2.15
C ASP A 164 6.85 20.09 -2.45
N SER A 165 7.38 19.43 -1.42
CA SER A 165 8.02 18.13 -1.53
C SER A 165 7.87 17.30 -0.25
N ILE A 166 8.00 15.98 -0.38
CA ILE A 166 8.06 15.03 0.73
C ILE A 166 9.30 14.13 0.58
N THR A 167 9.93 13.76 1.69
CA THR A 167 10.94 12.69 1.71
C THR A 167 10.23 11.36 1.88
N PHE A 168 10.28 10.53 0.86
CA PHE A 168 9.74 9.18 0.88
C PHE A 168 10.64 8.25 0.05
N PHE A 169 11.04 7.15 0.66
CA PHE A 169 11.81 6.09 0.00
C PHE A 169 11.34 4.75 0.55
N SER A 170 10.94 3.84 -0.34
CA SER A 170 10.56 2.47 0.00
C SER A 170 11.56 1.51 -0.61
N PHE A 171 12.05 0.57 0.19
CA PHE A 171 12.87 -0.55 -0.26
C PHE A 171 12.29 -1.83 0.32
N SER A 172 12.09 -2.83 -0.53
CA SER A 172 11.63 -4.15 -0.13
C SER A 172 12.44 -5.22 -0.85
N LEU A 173 12.77 -6.28 -0.11
CA LEU A 173 13.34 -7.53 -0.62
C LEU A 173 12.44 -8.66 -0.12
N ILE A 174 11.56 -9.15 -0.99
CA ILE A 174 10.54 -10.16 -0.66
C ILE A 174 10.69 -11.31 -1.66
N GLU A 175 10.88 -12.54 -1.17
CA GLU A 175 11.05 -13.74 -2.00
C GLU A 175 12.17 -13.61 -3.06
N GLY A 176 13.22 -12.83 -2.74
CA GLY A 176 14.33 -12.56 -3.65
C GLY A 176 14.08 -11.46 -4.69
N TYR A 177 12.88 -10.90 -4.74
CA TYR A 177 12.54 -9.76 -5.59
C TYR A 177 12.78 -8.44 -4.87
N ILE A 178 13.41 -7.50 -5.57
CA ILE A 178 13.68 -6.15 -5.06
C ILE A 178 12.65 -5.19 -5.65
N SER A 179 12.05 -4.37 -4.80
CA SER A 179 11.21 -3.25 -5.23
C SER A 179 11.62 -1.99 -4.51
N ILE A 180 11.77 -0.91 -5.28
CA ILE A 180 12.20 0.40 -4.81
C ILE A 180 11.22 1.47 -5.27
N VAL A 181 10.74 2.29 -4.36
CA VAL A 181 10.04 3.54 -4.66
C VAL A 181 10.90 4.69 -4.17
N MET A 182 11.25 5.61 -5.07
CA MET A 182 12.04 6.79 -4.75
C MET A 182 11.62 7.98 -5.60
N ASP A 183 11.99 9.18 -5.20
CA ASP A 183 11.77 10.37 -6.01
C ASP A 183 12.66 10.38 -7.27
N ALA A 184 12.17 11.02 -8.33
CA ALA A 184 12.85 11.07 -9.62
C ALA A 184 14.18 11.84 -9.58
N GLU A 185 14.37 12.75 -8.63
CA GLU A 185 15.64 13.46 -8.45
C GLU A 185 16.70 12.56 -7.79
N THR A 186 16.31 11.79 -6.77
CA THR A 186 17.14 10.77 -6.15
C THR A 186 17.52 9.67 -7.15
N GLN A 187 16.60 9.26 -8.04
CA GLN A 187 16.92 8.28 -9.09
C GLN A 187 18.12 8.70 -9.95
N LYS A 188 18.29 9.99 -10.25
CA LYS A 188 19.42 10.50 -11.06
C LYS A 188 20.79 10.27 -10.41
N ARG A 189 20.81 10.01 -9.10
CA ARG A 189 22.04 9.65 -8.38
C ARG A 189 22.49 8.24 -8.73
N PHE A 190 21.58 7.37 -9.19
CA PHE A 190 21.80 5.96 -9.50
C PHE A 190 22.21 5.70 -10.97
N PRO A 191 22.96 4.61 -11.25
CA PRO A 191 23.25 4.20 -12.62
C PRO A 191 21.95 3.78 -13.30
N SER A 192 21.61 4.46 -14.41
CA SER A 192 20.33 4.29 -15.09
C SER A 192 20.17 2.93 -15.79
N ASP A 193 21.26 2.21 -16.02
CA ASP A 193 21.31 0.89 -16.63
C ASP A 193 20.98 -0.25 -15.64
N LEU A 194 21.04 0.03 -14.33
CA LEU A 194 20.79 -0.97 -13.28
C LEU A 194 19.38 -0.89 -12.69
N LEU A 195 18.72 0.27 -12.80
CA LEU A 195 17.37 0.48 -12.33
C LEU A 195 16.37 0.21 -13.45
N LEU A 196 15.52 -0.80 -13.26
CA LEU A 196 14.52 -1.21 -14.24
C LEU A 196 13.14 -0.65 -13.83
N THR A 197 12.34 -0.27 -14.82
CA THR A 197 10.95 0.19 -14.63
C THR A 197 10.06 -0.32 -15.75
N SER A 198 8.75 -0.36 -15.50
CA SER A 198 7.76 -0.96 -16.41
C SER A 198 7.60 -0.17 -17.71
N SER A 199 7.72 1.15 -17.66
CA SER A 199 7.61 1.99 -18.85
C SER A 199 8.49 3.25 -18.78
N THR A 200 9.06 3.62 -19.92
CA THR A 200 9.99 4.76 -20.00
C THR A 200 9.25 6.06 -19.78
N GLY A 201 9.57 6.76 -18.67
CA GLY A 201 9.02 8.08 -18.35
C GLY A 201 7.76 8.04 -17.49
N GLU A 202 7.29 6.87 -17.08
CA GLU A 202 6.15 6.75 -16.16
C GLU A 202 6.55 7.20 -14.76
N LEU A 203 5.87 8.24 -14.31
CA LEU A 203 6.09 8.89 -13.03
C LEU A 203 4.78 8.98 -12.27
N TRP A 204 4.92 8.89 -10.96
CA TRP A 204 3.81 8.76 -10.04
C TRP A 204 3.74 9.97 -9.12
N ARG A 205 2.53 10.40 -8.81
CA ARG A 205 2.26 11.43 -7.80
C ARG A 205 1.67 10.77 -6.57
N MET A 206 2.13 11.23 -5.42
CA MET A 206 1.66 10.73 -4.14
C MET A 206 0.41 11.48 -3.69
N VAL A 207 -0.53 10.72 -3.13
CA VAL A 207 -1.60 11.17 -2.26
C VAL A 207 -1.33 10.55 -0.89
N ARG A 208 -0.94 11.37 0.07
CA ARG A 208 -0.74 10.97 1.46
C ARG A 208 -2.06 11.10 2.21
N ILE A 209 -2.39 10.08 2.99
CA ILE A 209 -3.67 9.94 3.70
C ILE A 209 -3.42 9.94 5.20
N GLY A 210 -4.21 10.74 5.92
CA GLY A 210 -4.16 10.85 7.38
C GLY A 210 -3.60 12.20 7.84
N GLY A 211 -4.36 12.90 8.69
CA GLY A 211 -3.92 14.14 9.36
C GLY A 211 -3.23 13.88 10.69
N GLN A 212 -3.44 12.69 11.24
CA GLN A 212 -2.84 12.17 12.46
C GLN A 212 -2.45 10.70 12.21
N PRO A 213 -1.59 10.09 13.06
CA PRO A 213 -1.30 8.67 12.97
C PRO A 213 -2.57 7.83 12.93
N LEU A 214 -2.72 7.02 11.88
CA LEU A 214 -3.92 6.22 11.60
C LEU A 214 -4.09 5.05 12.60
N GLY A 215 -2.96 4.53 13.11
CA GLY A 215 -2.96 3.33 13.93
C GLY A 215 -3.27 2.06 13.11
N PHE A 216 -3.72 1.01 13.78
CA PHE A 216 -3.80 -0.35 13.22
C PHE A 216 -5.16 -1.05 13.43
N ASP A 217 -6.15 -0.31 13.93
CA ASP A 217 -7.47 -0.85 14.25
C ASP A 217 -8.57 -0.28 13.35
N GLU A 218 -8.35 0.88 12.73
CA GLU A 218 -9.33 1.50 11.87
C GLU A 218 -9.44 0.75 10.54
N CYS A 219 -10.67 0.40 10.18
CA CYS A 219 -10.98 -0.34 8.97
C CYS A 219 -11.50 0.61 7.88
N GLY A 220 -11.31 0.24 6.62
CA GLY A 220 -11.88 0.99 5.48
C GLY A 220 -11.08 2.20 5.01
N ILE A 221 -9.93 2.53 5.61
CA ILE A 221 -9.02 3.61 5.15
C ILE A 221 -8.53 3.36 3.73
N VAL A 222 -8.19 2.12 3.40
CA VAL A 222 -7.78 1.76 2.04
C VAL A 222 -8.99 1.77 1.10
N ALA A 223 -10.14 1.26 1.54
CA ALA A 223 -11.38 1.20 0.75
C ALA A 223 -11.86 2.59 0.32
N GLN A 224 -11.84 3.59 1.23
CA GLN A 224 -12.25 4.97 0.91
C GLN A 224 -11.42 5.62 -0.21
N ILE A 225 -10.20 5.11 -0.48
CA ILE A 225 -9.32 5.60 -1.54
C ILE A 225 -9.42 4.69 -2.77
N ALA A 226 -9.25 3.38 -2.61
CA ALA A 226 -9.15 2.44 -3.71
C ALA A 226 -10.47 2.28 -4.48
N GLU A 227 -11.63 2.31 -3.81
CA GLU A 227 -12.93 2.21 -4.49
C GLU A 227 -13.23 3.36 -5.45
N PRO A 228 -13.08 4.66 -5.06
CA PRO A 228 -13.24 5.76 -5.99
C PRO A 228 -12.30 5.67 -7.20
N LEU A 229 -11.04 5.32 -6.96
CA LEU A 229 -10.06 5.13 -8.03
C LEU A 229 -10.47 3.99 -8.96
N ALA A 230 -11.02 2.91 -8.42
CA ALA A 230 -11.53 1.78 -9.21
C ALA A 230 -12.78 2.15 -10.00
N ALA A 231 -13.65 3.02 -9.46
CA ALA A 231 -14.79 3.53 -10.21
C ALA A 231 -14.38 4.45 -11.39
N ALA A 232 -13.22 5.10 -11.28
CA ALA A 232 -12.65 5.96 -12.32
C ALA A 232 -11.61 5.25 -13.21
N ASP A 233 -11.38 3.95 -13.02
CA ASP A 233 -10.34 3.16 -13.74
C ASP A 233 -8.92 3.76 -13.61
N ILE A 234 -8.57 4.29 -12.44
CA ILE A 234 -7.26 4.89 -12.15
C ILE A 234 -6.37 3.89 -11.42
N SER A 235 -5.25 3.51 -12.04
CA SER A 235 -4.22 2.68 -11.41
C SER A 235 -3.64 3.32 -10.15
N ALA A 236 -3.35 2.50 -9.13
CA ALA A 236 -2.70 2.99 -7.93
C ALA A 236 -1.84 1.92 -7.25
N TYR A 237 -0.62 2.31 -6.84
CA TYR A 237 0.10 1.58 -5.79
C TYR A 237 -0.27 2.16 -4.44
N TYR A 238 -0.28 1.35 -3.39
CA TYR A 238 -0.64 1.74 -2.05
C TYR A 238 0.35 1.20 -1.02
N ILE A 239 0.95 2.09 -0.25
CA ILE A 239 1.95 1.75 0.78
C ILE A 239 1.52 2.35 2.11
N SER A 240 1.17 1.47 3.04
CA SER A 240 0.98 1.80 4.44
C SER A 240 2.32 1.88 5.15
N THR A 241 2.52 2.97 5.89
CA THR A 241 3.63 3.12 6.85
C THR A 241 3.09 2.99 8.26
N PHE A 242 3.96 3.13 9.27
CA PHE A 242 3.53 3.04 10.66
C PHE A 242 2.46 4.08 11.03
N ASN A 243 2.51 5.29 10.45
CA ASN A 243 1.63 6.39 10.84
C ASN A 243 0.63 6.80 9.75
N PHE A 244 1.00 6.66 8.48
CA PHE A 244 0.24 7.21 7.36
C PHE A 244 0.19 6.25 6.19
N ASP A 245 -0.85 6.41 5.39
CA ASP A 245 -1.03 5.69 4.14
C ASP A 245 -0.64 6.58 2.95
N HIS A 246 -0.16 5.95 1.88
CA HIS A 246 0.32 6.64 0.69
C HIS A 246 -0.18 5.91 -0.56
N ALA A 247 -0.99 6.58 -1.36
CA ALA A 247 -1.36 6.12 -2.69
C ALA A 247 -0.48 6.81 -3.73
N LEU A 248 0.08 6.05 -4.66
CA LEU A 248 0.80 6.56 -5.82
C LEU A 248 -0.08 6.36 -7.04
N VAL A 249 -0.44 7.45 -7.71
CA VAL A 249 -1.28 7.47 -8.91
C VAL A 249 -0.50 8.06 -10.09
N PRO A 250 -0.87 7.76 -11.36
CA PRO A 250 -0.22 8.34 -12.52
C PRO A 250 -0.18 9.87 -12.45
N GLU A 251 0.95 10.47 -12.78
CA GLU A 251 1.11 11.93 -12.64
C GLU A 251 0.13 12.73 -13.48
N GLU A 252 -0.26 12.21 -14.64
CA GLU A 252 -1.16 12.87 -15.60
C GLU A 252 -2.59 12.98 -15.03
N GLY A 253 -2.98 12.05 -14.15
CA GLY A 253 -4.31 11.98 -13.55
C GLY A 253 -4.44 12.62 -12.17
N ILE A 254 -3.37 13.22 -11.62
CA ILE A 254 -3.38 13.67 -10.21
C ILE A 254 -4.45 14.71 -9.89
N ALA A 255 -4.74 15.63 -10.82
CA ALA A 255 -5.76 16.67 -10.62
C ALA A 255 -7.16 16.06 -10.50
N GLU A 256 -7.47 15.07 -11.33
CA GLU A 256 -8.73 14.32 -11.29
C GLU A 256 -8.83 13.53 -9.98
N VAL A 257 -7.76 12.85 -9.57
CA VAL A 257 -7.72 12.11 -8.30
C VAL A 257 -7.99 13.01 -7.10
N ILE A 258 -7.34 14.18 -7.03
CA ILE A 258 -7.56 15.13 -5.94
C ILE A 258 -9.01 15.61 -5.91
N GLN A 259 -9.56 15.99 -7.07
CA GLN A 259 -10.96 16.45 -7.16
C GLN A 259 -11.93 15.36 -6.71
N LEU A 260 -11.71 14.12 -7.15
CA LEU A 260 -12.55 12.96 -6.84
C LEU A 260 -12.50 12.61 -5.34
N LEU A 261 -11.32 12.69 -4.69
CA LEU A 261 -11.20 12.46 -3.26
C LEU A 261 -11.77 13.61 -2.42
N GLN A 262 -11.61 14.86 -2.87
CA GLN A 262 -12.18 16.05 -2.20
C GLN A 262 -13.71 16.07 -2.24
N GLN A 263 -14.33 15.72 -3.37
CA GLN A 263 -15.79 15.63 -3.48
C GLN A 263 -16.41 14.66 -2.46
N ARG A 264 -15.71 13.56 -2.15
CA ARG A 264 -16.15 12.64 -1.09
C ARG A 264 -15.99 13.22 0.30
N GLN A 265 -14.91 13.96 0.57
CA GLN A 265 -14.73 14.66 1.85
C GLN A 265 -15.84 15.69 2.11
N GLU A 266 -16.34 16.34 1.06
CA GLU A 266 -17.46 17.28 1.15
C GLU A 266 -18.82 16.59 1.27
N SER A 267 -19.02 15.48 0.55
CA SER A 267 -20.30 14.73 0.58
C SER A 267 -20.52 13.93 1.87
N GLY A 268 -19.46 13.63 2.62
CA GLY A 268 -19.52 12.93 3.90
C GLY A 268 -19.58 13.83 5.14
N ARG A 269 -19.66 15.16 4.95
CA ARG A 269 -19.92 16.14 6.03
C ARG A 269 -21.41 16.46 6.13
#